data_AF-A0A182QES4-F1
#
_entry.id   AF-A0A182QES4-F1
#
_cell.length_a   1.000
_cell.length_b   1.000
_cell.length_c   1.000
_cell.angle_alpha   90.00
_cell.angle_beta   90.00
_cell.angle_gamma   90.00
#
_symmetry.space_group_name_H-M   'P 1'
#
loop_
_entity.id
_entity.type
_entity.pdbx_description
1 polymer ?
#
loop_
_entity_poly.entity_id
_entity_poly.type
_entity_poly.pdbx_seq_one_letter_code
_entity_poly.pdbx_strand_id
1 'polypeptide(L)'
;MNTMCKPRTTTVTMSRVFYFGLCALLVVLAISGEACGHGRHGRGRQDHHHRHHHGHHHHPPSLVVNLVMYDPKGMEVSIPRPNSTAQYFAVQMTINNPFGTTPDVSLNTTDLVYGKFIVRDTEVILKPGDFLNTTYQVGFADGGVTRYNTKLVVHKYMIQRNCSCSDGTTSAGTTIQRPVLTVPPWFRRTTVPTPPRFVPTTPASTTTTTAEPITGSWNEEQMDYSSEVFDCEIDPMTNRCTTSSTIDERFGPADQQPRAAKLVVQSEREPELANLRNIFTMVNGQCVTKPRSNYVTLKHPYRVFRTVDEVEEYVRSYLKQSPKLAKLAETGVQSAVPSGEGIVFEMDTLINKLQVLYFAQEGGLTEVKDYD
;
A
#
# COMPACT_ATOMS: atom_id res chain seq x y z
N MET A 1 -19.94 -21.89 -81.53
CA MET A 1 -20.52 -21.86 -80.16
C MET A 1 -19.40 -21.60 -79.17
N ASN A 2 -19.69 -20.81 -78.14
CA ASN A 2 -18.77 -19.83 -77.55
C ASN A 2 -17.52 -20.37 -76.85
N THR A 3 -16.45 -19.60 -77.05
CA THR A 3 -15.09 -19.70 -76.53
C THR A 3 -14.99 -19.37 -75.04
N MET A 4 -14.25 -20.20 -74.31
CA MET A 4 -13.99 -20.09 -72.87
C MET A 4 -12.68 -19.32 -72.64
N CYS A 5 -12.75 -18.15 -72.02
CA CYS A 5 -11.58 -17.33 -71.66
C CYS A 5 -10.94 -17.83 -70.36
N LYS A 6 -9.62 -18.05 -70.39
CA LYS A 6 -8.77 -18.45 -69.26
C LYS A 6 -8.13 -17.19 -68.63
N PRO A 7 -8.20 -16.97 -67.31
CA PRO A 7 -7.54 -15.83 -66.68
C PRO A 7 -6.02 -16.06 -66.58
N ARG A 8 -5.26 -15.00 -66.90
CA ARG A 8 -3.80 -14.97 -66.92
C ARG A 8 -3.31 -14.32 -65.61
N THR A 9 -2.75 -15.13 -64.71
CA THR A 9 -2.19 -14.66 -63.44
C THR A 9 -0.79 -14.07 -63.69
N THR A 10 -0.66 -12.75 -63.60
CA THR A 10 0.65 -12.08 -63.62
C THR A 10 1.18 -11.92 -62.21
N THR A 11 2.15 -12.75 -61.83
CA THR A 11 2.96 -12.58 -60.62
C THR A 11 3.98 -11.46 -60.86
N VAL A 12 3.76 -10.29 -60.26
CA VAL A 12 4.74 -9.20 -60.22
C VAL A 12 5.73 -9.49 -59.10
N THR A 13 6.94 -9.93 -59.46
CA THR A 13 8.07 -10.03 -58.53
C THR A 13 8.60 -8.62 -58.23
N MET A 14 8.10 -8.02 -57.16
CA MET A 14 8.65 -6.78 -56.61
C MET A 14 10.06 -7.06 -56.07
N SER A 15 11.05 -6.43 -56.69
CA SER A 15 12.46 -6.57 -56.35
C SER A 15 12.72 -6.06 -54.93
N ARG A 16 13.31 -6.93 -54.08
CA ARG A 16 13.63 -6.67 -52.66
C ARG A 16 14.46 -5.41 -52.43
N VAL A 17 15.11 -4.89 -53.47
CA VAL A 17 15.92 -3.66 -53.44
C VAL A 17 15.06 -2.41 -53.18
N PHE A 18 13.80 -2.39 -53.62
CA PHE A 18 12.92 -1.23 -53.40
C PHE A 18 12.45 -1.11 -51.94
N TYR A 19 12.35 -2.22 -51.21
CA TYR A 19 11.87 -2.22 -49.82
C TYR A 19 12.89 -1.60 -48.86
N PHE A 20 14.17 -1.90 -49.04
CA PHE A 20 15.23 -1.31 -48.22
C PHE A 20 15.41 0.19 -48.48
N GLY A 21 15.24 0.64 -49.72
CA GLY A 21 15.26 2.06 -50.06
C GLY A 21 14.12 2.84 -49.41
N LEU A 22 12.91 2.29 -49.42
CA LEU A 22 11.73 2.94 -48.84
C LEU A 22 11.79 2.99 -47.30
N CYS A 23 12.29 1.93 -46.64
CA CYS A 23 12.49 1.94 -45.20
C CYS A 23 13.59 2.92 -44.76
N ALA A 24 14.71 3.02 -45.50
CA ALA A 24 15.76 3.99 -45.18
C ALA A 24 15.28 5.45 -45.36
N LEU A 25 14.47 5.72 -46.40
CA LEU A 25 13.92 7.06 -46.62
C LEU A 25 12.95 7.49 -45.51
N LEU A 26 12.13 6.56 -45.00
CA LEU A 26 11.20 6.85 -43.90
C LEU A 26 11.93 7.10 -42.57
N VAL A 27 13.04 6.41 -42.31
CA VAL A 27 13.86 6.67 -41.12
C VAL A 27 14.56 8.03 -41.22
N VAL A 28 15.07 8.42 -42.39
CA VAL A 28 15.68 9.74 -42.59
C VAL A 28 14.65 10.86 -42.44
N LEU A 29 13.43 10.69 -42.97
CA LEU A 29 12.34 11.66 -42.81
C LEU A 29 11.82 11.75 -41.37
N ALA A 30 11.85 10.66 -40.60
CA ALA A 30 11.49 10.67 -39.19
C ALA A 30 12.53 11.40 -38.32
N ILE A 31 13.82 11.32 -38.68
CA ILE A 31 14.90 11.97 -37.92
C ILE A 31 15.04 13.46 -38.30
N SER A 32 14.72 13.85 -39.54
CA SER A 32 14.78 15.27 -39.96
C SER A 32 13.55 16.09 -39.57
N GLY A 33 12.51 15.47 -39.00
CA GLY A 33 11.31 16.14 -38.52
C GLY A 33 11.46 16.95 -37.23
N GLU A 34 12.58 16.80 -36.49
CA GLU A 34 12.79 17.48 -35.20
C GLU A 34 13.65 18.76 -35.29
N ALA A 35 14.11 19.16 -36.48
CA ALA A 35 14.95 20.34 -36.65
C ALA A 35 14.46 21.24 -37.79
N CYS A 36 13.43 22.05 -37.53
CA CYS A 36 13.25 23.42 -38.06
C CYS A 36 11.84 23.94 -37.74
N GLY A 37 11.72 24.74 -36.68
CA GLY A 37 10.50 25.46 -36.33
C GLY A 37 10.80 26.88 -35.86
N HIS A 38 11.56 27.65 -36.64
CA HIS A 38 11.67 29.10 -36.45
C HIS A 38 10.63 29.83 -37.29
N GLY A 39 9.83 30.64 -36.60
CA GLY A 39 9.31 31.88 -37.15
C GLY A 39 7.80 31.92 -37.38
N ARG A 40 7.09 32.66 -36.51
CA ARG A 40 6.32 33.82 -36.99
C ARG A 40 5.98 34.78 -35.86
N HIS A 41 6.39 36.03 -36.08
CA HIS A 41 6.03 37.20 -35.33
C HIS A 41 4.51 37.43 -35.36
N GLY A 42 3.92 37.58 -34.18
CA GLY A 42 2.58 38.13 -33.99
C GLY A 42 2.64 39.16 -32.87
N ARG A 43 2.66 40.44 -33.24
CA ARG A 43 2.41 41.55 -32.32
C ARG A 43 0.92 41.53 -31.96
N GLY A 44 0.61 41.32 -30.69
CA GLY A 44 -0.75 41.40 -30.18
C GLY A 44 -0.75 41.46 -28.65
N ARG A 45 -1.03 42.66 -28.13
CA ARG A 45 -1.52 42.98 -26.77
C ARG A 45 -1.18 41.97 -25.67
N GLN A 46 -0.19 42.31 -24.86
CA GLN A 46 0.12 41.62 -23.60
C GLN A 46 -0.82 42.13 -22.50
N ASP A 47 -1.94 41.45 -22.32
CA ASP A 47 -2.60 41.40 -21.03
C ASP A 47 -1.74 40.56 -20.08
N HIS A 48 -1.45 41.12 -18.91
CA HIS A 48 -0.66 40.52 -17.85
C HIS A 48 -1.42 39.34 -17.21
N HIS A 49 -1.34 38.17 -17.83
CA HIS A 49 -1.71 36.91 -17.19
C HIS A 49 -0.44 36.21 -16.71
N HIS A 50 -0.22 36.29 -15.39
CA HIS A 50 0.76 35.50 -14.67
C HIS A 50 0.46 34.00 -14.86
N ARG A 51 1.09 33.40 -15.88
CA ARG A 51 1.19 31.95 -15.98
C ARG A 51 2.11 31.46 -14.87
N HIS A 52 1.51 31.03 -13.77
CA HIS A 52 2.18 30.20 -12.79
C HIS A 52 2.57 28.88 -13.48
N HIS A 53 3.79 28.84 -14.00
CA HIS A 53 4.44 27.58 -14.32
C HIS A 53 4.64 26.84 -13.00
N HIS A 54 3.69 25.97 -12.67
CA HIS A 54 3.88 24.93 -11.67
C HIS A 54 4.96 23.99 -12.22
N GLY A 55 6.22 24.33 -11.95
CA GLY A 55 7.32 23.40 -12.12
C GLY A 55 6.97 22.16 -11.32
N HIS A 56 6.90 21.02 -11.99
CA HIS A 56 6.74 19.73 -11.34
C HIS A 56 7.91 19.57 -10.37
N HIS A 57 7.65 19.84 -9.10
CA HIS A 57 8.58 19.55 -8.04
C HIS A 57 8.76 18.03 -8.06
N HIS A 58 9.87 17.58 -8.64
CA HIS A 58 10.35 16.23 -8.47
C HIS A 58 10.61 16.07 -6.97
N HIS A 59 9.60 15.57 -6.25
CA HIS A 59 9.77 15.18 -4.87
C HIS A 59 10.96 14.21 -4.84
N PRO A 60 12.01 14.50 -4.05
CA PRO A 60 13.11 13.58 -3.92
C PRO A 60 12.54 12.22 -3.48
N PRO A 61 13.11 11.11 -3.98
CA PRO A 61 12.61 9.78 -3.67
C PRO A 61 12.55 9.63 -2.14
N SER A 62 11.34 9.51 -1.62
CA SER A 62 11.11 9.32 -0.20
C SER A 62 11.74 7.99 0.22
N LEU A 63 12.46 8.00 1.35
CA LEU A 63 13.04 6.78 1.90
C LEU A 63 11.89 5.86 2.32
N VAL A 64 11.73 4.73 1.64
CA VAL A 64 10.70 3.74 1.98
C VAL A 64 11.20 2.92 3.16
N VAL A 65 10.69 3.24 4.35
CA VAL A 65 11.03 2.56 5.61
C VAL A 65 9.95 1.54 5.97
N ASN A 66 10.37 0.33 6.28
CA ASN A 66 9.51 -0.71 6.84
C ASN A 66 9.85 -0.90 8.33
N LEU A 67 8.91 -0.54 9.21
CA LEU A 67 9.01 -0.71 10.66
C LEU A 67 8.03 -1.80 11.11
N VAL A 68 8.56 -2.85 11.73
CA VAL A 68 7.79 -3.94 12.32
C VAL A 68 8.03 -3.95 13.82
N MET A 69 6.97 -4.04 14.61
CA MET A 69 7.04 -4.09 16.07
C MET A 69 6.50 -5.44 16.54
N TYR A 70 7.09 -6.02 17.59
CA TYR A 70 6.74 -7.36 18.06
C TYR A 70 6.21 -7.33 19.50
N ASP A 71 5.18 -8.15 19.76
CA ASP A 71 4.65 -8.44 21.09
C ASP A 71 5.37 -9.67 21.67
N PRO A 72 5.92 -9.65 22.91
CA PRO A 72 5.89 -8.55 23.90
C PRO A 72 7.05 -7.55 23.81
N LYS A 73 8.07 -7.86 23.01
CA LYS A 73 9.24 -7.00 22.84
C LYS A 73 9.87 -7.22 21.48
N GLY A 74 10.54 -6.18 21.03
CA GLY A 74 11.37 -6.16 19.84
C GLY A 74 10.80 -5.30 18.73
N MET A 75 11.69 -4.86 17.85
CA MET A 75 11.35 -4.21 16.60
C MET A 75 12.37 -4.55 15.52
N GLU A 76 11.94 -4.43 14.27
CA GLU A 76 12.77 -4.50 13.09
C GLU A 76 12.51 -3.27 12.22
N VAL A 77 13.59 -2.61 11.80
CA VAL A 77 13.55 -1.53 10.80
C VAL A 77 14.35 -1.96 9.59
N SER A 78 13.75 -1.85 8.41
CA SER A 78 14.44 -2.15 7.16
C SER A 78 14.20 -1.11 6.07
N ILE A 79 15.23 -0.90 5.26
CA ILE A 79 15.17 -0.07 4.05
C ILE A 79 15.83 -0.80 2.87
N PRO A 80 15.32 -0.68 1.63
CA PRO A 80 16.08 -1.09 0.46
C PRO A 80 17.34 -0.24 0.34
N ARG A 81 18.44 -0.85 -0.11
CA ARG A 81 19.67 -0.10 -0.38
C ARG A 81 19.39 0.92 -1.49
N PRO A 82 19.50 2.25 -1.23
CA PRO A 82 19.07 3.25 -2.21
C PRO A 82 19.97 3.29 -3.46
N ASN A 83 21.26 3.04 -3.29
CA ASN A 83 22.24 2.94 -4.39
C ASN A 83 23.47 2.14 -3.94
N SER A 84 24.40 1.89 -4.88
CA SER A 84 25.66 1.18 -4.60
C SER A 84 26.66 1.99 -3.76
N THR A 85 26.44 3.28 -3.55
CA THR A 85 27.32 4.13 -2.72
C THR A 85 26.89 4.18 -1.27
N ALA A 86 25.68 3.75 -0.92
CA ALA A 86 25.22 3.64 0.47
C ALA A 86 26.06 2.59 1.22
N GLN A 87 26.61 2.98 2.37
CA GLN A 87 27.54 2.20 3.20
C GLN A 87 26.93 1.73 4.52
N TYR A 88 26.08 2.55 5.15
CA TYR A 88 25.45 2.20 6.42
C TYR A 88 24.05 2.78 6.54
N PHE A 89 23.27 2.18 7.43
CA PHE A 89 21.96 2.65 7.86
C PHE A 89 21.91 2.75 9.38
N ALA A 90 21.35 3.83 9.91
CA ALA A 90 21.19 4.05 11.34
C ALA A 90 19.78 4.53 11.70
N VAL A 91 19.33 4.15 12.89
CA VAL A 91 18.02 4.48 13.44
C VAL A 91 18.23 5.05 14.84
N GLN A 92 17.64 6.21 15.09
CA GLN A 92 17.53 6.81 16.41
C GLN A 92 16.06 7.06 16.71
N MET A 93 15.58 6.64 17.88
CA MET A 93 14.16 6.75 18.26
C MET A 93 14.05 7.27 19.69
N THR A 94 13.18 8.27 19.90
CA THR A 94 12.66 8.62 21.24
C THR A 94 11.22 8.18 21.37
N ILE A 95 10.86 7.63 22.53
CA ILE A 95 9.56 7.06 22.85
C ILE A 95 8.92 7.93 23.95
N ASN A 96 7.74 8.48 23.66
CA ASN A 96 6.98 9.34 24.59
C ASN A 96 7.76 10.55 25.13
N ASN A 97 8.83 10.96 24.43
CA ASN A 97 9.68 12.07 24.84
C ASN A 97 10.03 12.96 23.63
N PRO A 98 9.13 13.88 23.24
CA PRO A 98 9.32 14.72 22.06
C PRO A 98 10.48 15.72 22.20
N PHE A 99 10.89 16.03 23.43
CA PHE A 99 11.98 16.95 23.76
C PHE A 99 13.23 16.23 24.27
N GLY A 100 13.24 14.90 24.23
CA GLY A 100 14.37 14.09 24.66
C GLY A 100 15.58 14.34 23.79
N THR A 101 16.70 14.71 24.41
CA THR A 101 17.99 14.88 23.72
C THR A 101 18.73 13.55 23.53
N THR A 102 18.35 12.53 24.29
CA THR A 102 18.96 11.19 24.24
C THR A 102 17.94 10.21 23.67
N PRO A 103 18.27 9.49 22.58
CA PRO A 103 17.38 8.49 22.02
C PRO A 103 17.28 7.26 22.94
N ASP A 104 16.06 6.72 23.08
CA ASP A 104 15.80 5.47 23.79
C ASP A 104 16.33 4.26 23.01
N VAL A 105 16.29 4.35 21.68
CA VAL A 105 16.93 3.38 20.78
C VAL A 105 17.90 4.07 19.84
N SER A 106 19.14 3.59 19.79
CA SER A 106 20.19 4.06 18.87
C SER A 106 20.95 2.87 18.32
N LEU A 107 20.67 2.54 17.07
CA LEU A 107 21.21 1.35 16.40
C LEU A 107 21.71 1.70 15.00
N ASN A 108 22.70 0.96 14.52
CA ASN A 108 23.19 1.07 13.15
C ASN A 108 23.54 -0.30 12.58
N THR A 109 23.65 -0.37 11.25
CA THR A 109 24.11 -1.55 10.54
C THR A 109 24.87 -1.14 9.28
N THR A 110 25.90 -1.90 8.95
CA THR A 110 26.57 -1.90 7.64
C THR A 110 26.18 -3.11 6.80
N ASP A 111 25.48 -4.06 7.41
CA ASP A 111 25.21 -5.35 6.82
C ASP A 111 24.02 -5.27 5.86
N LEU A 112 24.25 -5.76 4.63
CA LEU A 112 23.25 -5.84 3.59
C LEU A 112 22.73 -7.26 3.49
N VAL A 113 21.45 -7.43 3.81
CA VAL A 113 20.76 -8.72 3.79
C VAL A 113 19.65 -8.63 2.75
N TYR A 114 19.74 -9.44 1.69
CA TYR A 114 18.80 -9.43 0.56
C TYR A 114 18.60 -8.04 -0.08
N GLY A 115 19.68 -7.26 -0.21
CA GLY A 115 19.63 -5.91 -0.79
C GLY A 115 18.99 -4.85 0.12
N LYS A 116 18.77 -5.17 1.40
CA LYS A 116 18.20 -4.26 2.40
C LYS A 116 19.18 -4.09 3.56
N PHE A 117 19.17 -2.90 4.15
CA PHE A 117 19.71 -2.73 5.50
C PHE A 117 18.63 -3.12 6.49
N ILE A 118 18.98 -3.93 7.49
CA ILE A 118 18.05 -4.41 8.51
C ILE A 118 18.67 -4.16 9.89
N VAL A 119 17.94 -3.46 10.74
CA VAL A 119 18.30 -3.15 12.12
C VAL A 119 17.25 -3.78 13.03
N ARG A 120 17.68 -4.46 14.09
CA ARG A 120 16.80 -5.15 15.03
C ARG A 120 17.14 -4.75 16.47
N ASP A 121 16.12 -4.45 17.24
CA ASP A 121 16.19 -4.38 18.70
C ASP A 121 15.32 -5.52 19.25
N THR A 122 15.83 -6.30 20.18
CA THR A 122 15.08 -7.43 20.77
C THR A 122 14.55 -7.13 22.18
N GLU A 123 14.89 -5.96 22.73
CA GLU A 123 14.60 -5.58 24.10
C GLU A 123 13.65 -4.38 24.21
N VAL A 124 13.48 -3.60 23.14
CA VAL A 124 12.51 -2.49 23.12
C VAL A 124 11.09 -3.02 23.34
N ILE A 125 10.31 -2.36 24.20
CA ILE A 125 8.90 -2.67 24.44
C ILE A 125 8.09 -1.48 23.95
N LEU A 126 7.33 -1.67 22.88
CA LEU A 126 6.47 -0.65 22.28
C LEU A 126 5.02 -1.02 22.54
N LYS A 127 4.22 -0.08 23.02
CA LYS A 127 2.82 -0.27 23.39
C LYS A 127 1.89 0.56 22.52
N PRO A 128 0.64 0.11 22.29
CA PRO A 128 -0.37 0.95 21.67
C PRO A 128 -0.53 2.26 22.45
N GLY A 129 -0.53 3.38 21.73
CA GLY A 129 -0.56 4.74 22.30
C GLY A 129 0.80 5.41 22.42
N ASP A 130 1.91 4.68 22.29
CA ASP A 130 3.24 5.29 22.35
C ASP A 130 3.48 6.26 21.18
N PHE A 131 4.10 7.40 21.46
CA PHE A 131 4.51 8.38 20.46
C PHE A 131 5.99 8.23 20.13
N LEU A 132 6.30 7.87 18.88
CA LEU A 132 7.65 7.66 18.39
C LEU A 132 8.12 8.86 17.59
N ASN A 133 9.28 9.40 17.94
CA ASN A 133 10.01 10.37 17.11
C ASN A 133 11.29 9.71 16.62
N THR A 134 11.31 9.31 15.36
CA THR A 134 12.37 8.48 14.77
C THR A 134 13.14 9.26 13.72
N THR A 135 14.47 9.18 13.79
CA THR A 135 15.42 9.71 12.81
C THR A 135 16.14 8.53 12.15
N TYR A 136 15.99 8.44 10.83
CA TYR A 136 16.70 7.49 9.98
C TYR A 136 17.87 8.18 9.29
N GLN A 137 19.02 7.52 9.21
CA GLN A 137 20.21 8.04 8.54
C GLN A 137 20.80 7.01 7.59
N VAL A 138 21.16 7.43 6.38
CA VAL A 138 21.91 6.63 5.41
C VAL A 138 23.20 7.35 5.09
N GLY A 139 24.34 6.72 5.32
CA GLY A 139 25.64 7.26 4.94
C GLY A 139 26.13 6.69 3.63
N PHE A 140 26.83 7.50 2.85
CA PHE A 140 27.35 7.18 1.52
C PHE A 140 28.88 7.25 1.50
N ALA A 141 29.47 6.58 0.50
CA ALA A 141 30.92 6.47 0.36
C ALA A 141 31.66 7.79 0.12
N ASP A 142 30.96 8.82 -0.34
CA ASP A 142 31.47 10.19 -0.48
C ASP A 142 31.44 10.99 0.84
N GLY A 143 31.02 10.36 1.95
CA GLY A 143 30.82 11.00 3.24
C GLY A 143 29.47 11.73 3.35
N GLY A 144 28.63 11.70 2.31
CA GLY A 144 27.28 12.23 2.37
C GLY A 144 26.42 11.46 3.37
N VAL A 145 25.50 12.16 4.05
CA VAL A 145 24.53 11.54 4.94
C VAL A 145 23.15 12.11 4.66
N THR A 146 22.21 11.24 4.30
CA THR A 146 20.79 11.62 4.19
C THR A 146 20.09 11.31 5.52
N ARG A 147 19.30 12.26 6.01
CA ARG A 147 18.50 12.13 7.23
C ARG A 147 17.02 12.26 6.92
N TYR A 148 16.21 11.42 7.55
CA TYR A 148 14.75 11.44 7.42
C TYR A 148 14.11 11.29 8.80
N ASN A 149 13.24 12.23 9.17
CA ASN A 149 12.58 12.25 10.48
C ASN A 149 11.11 11.92 10.33
N THR A 150 10.59 11.05 11.19
CA THR A 150 9.18 10.66 11.22
C THR A 150 8.64 10.69 12.63
N LYS A 151 7.40 11.14 12.76
CA LYS A 151 6.63 11.05 13.99
C LYS A 151 5.46 10.09 13.76
N LEU A 152 5.26 9.16 14.68
CA LEU A 152 4.26 8.09 14.54
C LEU A 152 3.67 7.75 15.90
N VAL A 153 2.35 7.56 15.98
CA VAL A 153 1.69 6.95 17.14
C VAL A 153 1.60 5.45 16.91
N VAL A 154 2.02 4.64 17.87
CA VAL A 154 1.94 3.17 17.80
C VAL A 154 0.48 2.75 17.95
N HIS A 155 -0.04 2.03 16.96
CA HIS A 155 -1.38 1.46 17.02
C HIS A 155 -1.31 -0.05 17.26
N LYS A 156 -2.37 -0.61 17.85
CA LYS A 156 -2.45 -2.06 18.17
C LYS A 156 -2.21 -2.95 16.95
N TYR A 157 -2.70 -2.57 15.76
CA TYR A 157 -2.52 -3.35 14.53
C TYR A 157 -1.09 -3.32 13.96
N MET A 158 -0.23 -2.43 14.46
CA MET A 158 1.16 -2.33 14.00
C MET A 158 2.09 -3.29 14.76
N ILE A 159 1.63 -3.83 15.89
CA ILE A 159 2.37 -4.78 16.71
C ILE A 159 2.01 -6.18 16.25
N GLN A 160 2.97 -6.87 15.66
CA GLN A 160 2.85 -8.27 15.29
C GLN A 160 2.94 -9.14 16.54
N ARG A 161 1.88 -9.88 16.82
CA ARG A 161 1.92 -10.95 17.81
C ARG A 161 2.65 -12.12 17.19
N ASN A 162 3.81 -12.46 17.75
CA ASN A 162 4.51 -13.68 17.38
C ASN A 162 3.77 -14.86 18.03
N CYS A 163 2.55 -15.13 17.56
CA CYS A 163 1.83 -16.34 17.91
C CYS A 163 2.59 -17.49 17.26
N SER A 164 3.53 -18.05 18.02
CA SER A 164 4.02 -19.40 17.75
C SER A 164 2.85 -20.34 18.05
N CYS A 165 1.92 -20.45 17.09
CA CYS A 165 1.03 -21.60 17.03
C CYS A 165 1.95 -22.79 16.80
N SER A 166 2.41 -23.40 17.89
CA SER A 166 2.99 -24.73 17.82
C SER A 166 1.85 -25.64 17.38
N ASP A 167 1.90 -26.07 16.12
CA ASP A 167 1.06 -27.16 15.67
C ASP A 167 1.29 -28.33 16.61
N GLY A 168 0.25 -28.71 17.34
CA GLY A 168 0.32 -29.64 18.46
C GLY A 168 0.95 -30.97 18.06
N THR A 169 2.24 -31.12 18.33
CA THR A 169 2.85 -32.41 18.55
C THR A 169 3.25 -32.45 20.02
N THR A 170 2.41 -33.09 20.82
CA THR A 170 2.58 -33.29 22.25
C THR A 170 3.90 -34.02 22.51
N SER A 171 4.96 -33.27 22.79
CA SER A 171 6.17 -33.82 23.40
C SER A 171 6.17 -33.43 24.86
N ALA A 172 5.72 -34.36 25.71
CA ALA A 172 5.77 -34.24 27.15
C ALA A 172 7.23 -34.12 27.61
N GLY A 173 7.71 -32.89 27.74
CA GLY A 173 9.01 -32.56 28.32
C GLY A 173 8.81 -31.69 29.56
N THR A 174 8.77 -32.35 30.72
CA THR A 174 8.71 -31.71 32.05
C THR A 174 9.86 -30.73 32.21
N THR A 175 9.59 -29.43 32.03
CA THR A 175 10.55 -28.36 32.35
C THR A 175 10.01 -27.57 33.52
N ILE A 176 10.65 -27.74 34.67
CA ILE A 176 10.39 -27.03 35.92
C ILE A 176 10.61 -25.53 35.66
N GLN A 177 9.54 -24.74 35.70
CA GLN A 177 9.62 -23.29 35.68
C GLN A 177 10.27 -22.79 36.97
N ARG A 178 11.42 -22.10 36.85
CA ARG A 178 11.94 -21.25 37.93
C ARG A 178 11.23 -19.89 37.85
N PRO A 179 10.77 -19.33 38.98
CA PRO A 179 10.15 -18.01 38.99
C PRO A 179 11.16 -16.94 38.59
N VAL A 180 10.76 -16.08 37.65
CA VAL A 180 11.53 -14.90 37.26
C VAL A 180 11.45 -13.90 38.42
N LEU A 181 12.55 -13.73 39.14
CA LEU A 181 12.74 -12.60 40.05
C LEU A 181 12.90 -11.33 39.20
N THR A 182 11.89 -10.49 39.22
CA THR A 182 11.93 -9.13 38.67
C THR A 182 12.92 -8.29 39.47
N VAL A 183 14.10 -8.06 38.91
CA VAL A 183 15.07 -7.09 39.43
C VAL A 183 14.68 -5.69 38.94
N PRO A 184 14.47 -4.71 39.84
CA PRO A 184 14.06 -3.35 39.46
C PRO A 184 15.15 -2.61 38.66
N PRO A 185 14.75 -1.59 37.86
CA PRO A 185 15.56 -1.03 36.77
C PRO A 185 16.86 -0.33 37.18
N TRP A 186 17.10 -0.01 38.45
CA TRP A 186 18.32 0.65 38.92
C TRP A 186 19.50 -0.30 39.20
N PHE A 187 19.36 -1.62 39.01
CA PHE A 187 20.42 -2.60 39.32
C PHE A 187 21.25 -3.08 38.11
N ARG A 188 21.10 -2.50 36.92
CA ARG A 188 21.83 -2.97 35.72
C ARG A 188 23.19 -2.28 35.60
N ARG A 189 24.28 -3.07 35.70
CA ARG A 189 25.62 -2.63 35.27
C ARG A 189 25.67 -2.54 33.76
N THR A 190 25.95 -1.35 33.25
CA THR A 190 26.20 -1.05 31.84
C THR A 190 27.43 -1.83 31.38
N THR A 191 27.23 -2.85 30.54
CA THR A 191 28.33 -3.42 29.74
C THR A 191 28.25 -2.78 28.37
N VAL A 192 29.07 -1.76 28.16
CA VAL A 192 29.28 -1.09 26.87
C VAL A 192 30.21 -2.00 26.04
N PRO A 193 29.78 -2.55 24.90
CA PRO A 193 30.73 -3.04 23.92
C PRO A 193 31.37 -1.82 23.26
N THR A 194 32.70 -1.75 23.32
CA THR A 194 33.49 -0.68 22.69
C THR A 194 33.25 -0.69 21.17
N PRO A 195 32.78 0.40 20.56
CA PRO A 195 32.65 0.48 19.10
C PRO A 195 34.05 0.57 18.44
N PRO A 196 34.23 0.04 17.22
CA PRO A 196 35.46 0.24 16.48
C PRO A 196 35.66 1.74 16.20
N ARG A 197 36.79 2.26 16.69
CA ARG A 197 37.21 3.66 16.59
C ARG A 197 37.60 3.95 15.14
N PHE A 198 36.69 4.58 14.39
CA PHE A 198 37.05 5.19 13.10
C PHE A 198 37.72 6.55 13.36
N VAL A 199 38.91 6.75 12.80
CA VAL A 199 39.65 8.02 12.82
C VAL A 199 39.22 8.82 11.58
N PRO A 200 38.59 10.00 11.71
CA PRO A 200 38.28 10.84 10.57
C PRO A 200 39.52 11.61 10.14
N THR A 201 39.89 11.50 8.86
CA THR A 201 40.86 12.41 8.22
C THR A 201 40.11 13.62 7.65
N THR A 202 40.14 14.72 8.42
CA THR A 202 40.13 16.15 8.00
C THR A 202 38.88 16.70 7.24
N PRO A 203 38.48 17.98 7.47
CA PRO A 203 37.10 18.40 7.28
C PRO A 203 36.83 19.02 5.89
N ALA A 204 35.63 18.80 5.38
CA ALA A 204 35.02 19.66 4.37
C ALA A 204 33.80 20.38 4.98
N SER A 205 33.76 21.69 4.74
CA SER A 205 32.87 22.67 5.36
C SER A 205 31.38 22.36 5.20
N THR A 206 30.64 22.39 6.30
CA THR A 206 29.18 22.29 6.36
C THR A 206 28.53 23.64 6.10
N THR A 207 27.69 23.73 5.08
CA THR A 207 26.71 24.82 4.91
C THR A 207 25.49 24.53 5.78
N THR A 208 25.31 25.29 6.85
CA THR A 208 24.15 25.21 7.73
C THR A 208 23.04 26.09 7.17
N THR A 209 21.92 25.50 6.73
CA THR A 209 20.70 26.25 6.41
C THR A 209 19.78 26.25 7.63
N THR A 210 19.64 27.43 8.24
CA THR A 210 18.72 27.70 9.36
C THR A 210 17.27 27.55 8.89
N ALA A 211 16.48 26.73 9.58
CA ALA A 211 15.03 26.64 9.40
C ALA A 211 14.32 27.19 10.65
N GLU A 212 13.40 28.14 10.44
CA GLU A 212 12.57 28.76 11.46
C GLU A 212 11.47 27.81 11.99
N PRO A 213 11.00 27.99 13.23
CA PRO A 213 9.95 27.16 13.81
C PRO A 213 8.56 27.60 13.34
N ILE A 214 7.87 26.71 12.61
CA ILE A 214 6.43 26.86 12.31
C ILE A 214 5.64 26.30 13.49
N THR A 215 5.01 27.19 14.26
CA THR A 215 3.94 26.87 15.21
C THR A 215 2.69 26.49 14.43
N GLY A 216 2.43 25.19 14.29
CA GLY A 216 1.19 24.64 13.77
C GLY A 216 0.33 24.09 14.91
N SER A 217 -0.70 24.86 15.29
CA SER A 217 -1.84 24.39 16.07
C SER A 217 -2.60 23.34 15.27
N TRP A 218 -2.76 22.12 15.81
CA TRP A 218 -3.58 21.10 15.18
C TRP A 218 -4.69 20.67 16.13
N ASN A 219 -5.91 20.87 15.63
CA ASN A 219 -7.16 20.57 16.29
C ASN A 219 -7.31 19.06 16.51
N GLU A 220 -7.74 18.75 17.72
CA GLU A 220 -8.03 17.45 18.28
C GLU A 220 -9.42 17.01 17.79
N GLU A 221 -9.50 16.36 16.63
CA GLU A 221 -10.67 15.57 16.26
C GLU A 221 -10.46 14.13 16.75
N GLN A 222 -10.87 13.96 18.01
CA GLN A 222 -10.92 12.72 18.75
C GLN A 222 -11.94 11.76 18.10
N MET A 223 -11.47 10.88 17.22
CA MET A 223 -12.24 9.71 16.78
C MET A 223 -12.29 8.69 17.92
N ASP A 224 -13.40 8.70 18.65
CA ASP A 224 -13.73 7.76 19.72
C ASP A 224 -14.08 6.38 19.14
N TYR A 225 -13.06 5.57 18.85
CA TYR A 225 -13.24 4.15 18.54
C TYR A 225 -13.27 3.35 19.84
N SER A 226 -14.49 3.04 20.28
CA SER A 226 -14.81 2.12 21.38
C SER A 226 -13.92 0.87 21.34
N SER A 227 -13.09 0.73 22.38
CA SER A 227 -12.06 -0.28 22.57
C SER A 227 -12.57 -1.61 23.15
N GLU A 228 -13.88 -1.81 23.24
CA GLU A 228 -14.48 -2.88 24.06
C GLU A 228 -14.57 -4.27 23.38
N VAL A 229 -14.20 -4.43 22.10
CA VAL A 229 -14.65 -5.63 21.36
C VAL A 229 -13.67 -6.81 21.36
N PHE A 230 -12.42 -6.70 21.82
CA PHE A 230 -11.47 -7.85 21.75
C PHE A 230 -10.42 -7.89 22.87
N ASP A 231 -10.87 -8.10 24.11
CA ASP A 231 -10.04 -8.64 25.18
C ASP A 231 -10.41 -10.11 25.41
N CYS A 232 -9.59 -11.03 24.89
CA CYS A 232 -9.63 -12.41 25.38
C CYS A 232 -8.77 -12.49 26.63
N GLU A 233 -9.39 -12.75 27.77
CA GLU A 233 -8.69 -13.04 29.01
C GLU A 233 -8.06 -14.43 28.89
N ILE A 234 -6.74 -14.50 29.05
CA ILE A 234 -5.98 -15.76 28.93
C ILE A 234 -6.06 -16.46 30.28
N ASP A 235 -6.67 -17.64 30.31
CA ASP A 235 -6.71 -18.48 31.51
C ASP A 235 -5.27 -18.92 31.86
N PRO A 236 -4.74 -18.56 33.06
CA PRO A 236 -3.38 -18.86 33.46
C PRO A 236 -3.09 -20.35 33.63
N MET A 237 -4.12 -21.21 33.75
CA MET A 237 -3.94 -22.66 33.84
C MET A 237 -3.91 -23.35 32.48
N THR A 238 -4.62 -22.83 31.48
CA THR A 238 -4.78 -23.49 30.18
C THR A 238 -4.10 -22.78 29.03
N ASN A 239 -3.65 -21.54 29.24
CA ASN A 239 -3.01 -20.68 28.24
C ASN A 239 -3.85 -20.50 26.95
N ARG A 240 -5.18 -20.61 27.09
CA ARG A 240 -6.16 -20.42 26.02
C ARG A 240 -6.89 -19.09 26.22
N CYS A 241 -7.15 -18.39 25.11
CA CYS A 241 -8.01 -17.21 25.12
C CYS A 241 -9.47 -17.66 25.32
N THR A 242 -10.02 -17.41 26.50
CA THR A 242 -11.47 -17.51 26.71
C THR A 242 -12.12 -16.21 26.28
N THR A 243 -13.06 -16.27 25.34
CA THR A 243 -13.94 -15.14 25.05
C THR A 243 -14.86 -14.95 26.25
N SER A 244 -14.67 -13.88 27.02
CA SER A 244 -15.49 -13.56 28.19
C SER A 244 -16.90 -13.14 27.73
N SER A 245 -17.83 -14.09 27.71
CA SER A 245 -19.27 -13.78 27.79
C SER A 245 -19.79 -14.25 29.13
N THR A 246 -19.34 -13.62 30.22
CA THR A 246 -19.99 -13.78 31.53
C THR A 246 -21.04 -12.69 31.66
N ILE A 247 -22.24 -12.99 31.15
CA ILE A 247 -23.47 -12.40 31.69
C ILE A 247 -23.61 -12.97 33.11
N ASP A 248 -23.70 -12.05 34.06
CA ASP A 248 -23.88 -12.30 35.48
C ASP A 248 -25.26 -12.95 35.73
N GLU A 249 -25.30 -14.27 35.88
CA GLU A 249 -26.51 -15.01 36.30
C GLU A 249 -26.46 -15.24 37.81
N ARG A 250 -26.98 -14.26 38.57
CA ARG A 250 -27.51 -14.50 39.91
C ARG A 250 -28.84 -13.80 40.09
N PHE A 251 -29.91 -14.59 40.00
CA PHE A 251 -31.00 -14.74 41.00
C PHE A 251 -32.36 -15.00 40.32
N GLY A 252 -32.92 -16.19 40.57
CA GLY A 252 -34.37 -16.44 40.55
C GLY A 252 -34.83 -17.67 39.75
N PRO A 253 -35.46 -18.69 40.38
CA PRO A 253 -36.19 -19.72 39.67
C PRO A 253 -37.68 -19.35 39.58
N ALA A 254 -38.24 -19.32 38.36
CA ALA A 254 -39.54 -19.92 38.02
C ALA A 254 -40.05 -19.44 36.66
N ASP A 255 -40.33 -20.42 35.82
CA ASP A 255 -41.36 -20.46 34.78
C ASP A 255 -41.22 -19.66 33.47
N GLN A 256 -40.92 -20.45 32.42
CA GLN A 256 -41.52 -20.43 31.08
C GLN A 256 -41.17 -19.26 30.13
N GLN A 257 -40.09 -19.42 29.36
CA GLN A 257 -40.06 -19.06 27.93
C GLN A 257 -38.82 -19.64 27.21
N PRO A 258 -38.96 -20.32 26.05
CA PRO A 258 -37.82 -20.73 25.23
C PRO A 258 -37.53 -19.65 24.18
N ARG A 259 -36.69 -18.65 24.51
CA ARG A 259 -36.08 -17.77 23.50
C ARG A 259 -34.68 -17.35 23.92
N ALA A 260 -33.69 -18.00 23.33
CA ALA A 260 -32.48 -17.36 22.77
C ALA A 260 -31.56 -18.44 22.17
N ALA A 261 -32.02 -19.12 21.12
CA ALA A 261 -31.08 -19.69 20.18
C ALA A 261 -30.52 -18.54 19.32
N LYS A 262 -29.19 -18.47 19.23
CA LYS A 262 -28.42 -17.86 18.13
C LYS A 262 -28.11 -16.36 18.25
N LEU A 263 -27.04 -16.05 18.99
CA LEU A 263 -26.13 -14.94 18.68
C LEU A 263 -24.70 -15.47 18.58
N VAL A 264 -24.48 -16.33 17.58
CA VAL A 264 -23.14 -16.52 17.03
C VAL A 264 -23.04 -15.52 15.88
N VAL A 265 -22.52 -14.33 16.16
CA VAL A 265 -22.07 -13.36 15.15
C VAL A 265 -20.68 -13.83 14.67
N GLN A 266 -20.65 -15.02 14.08
CA GLN A 266 -19.65 -15.40 13.09
C GLN A 266 -20.42 -15.52 11.79
N SER A 267 -20.05 -14.77 10.75
CA SER A 267 -20.22 -15.13 9.32
C SER A 267 -20.36 -13.90 8.38
N GLU A 268 -19.54 -12.85 8.53
CA GLU A 268 -19.39 -11.87 7.43
C GLU A 268 -17.93 -11.48 7.13
N ARG A 269 -16.98 -11.58 8.07
CA ARG A 269 -15.56 -11.23 7.82
C ARG A 269 -14.74 -12.28 7.05
N GLU A 270 -14.97 -13.56 7.31
CA GLU A 270 -14.31 -14.67 6.59
C GLU A 270 -14.56 -14.64 5.07
N PRO A 271 -15.81 -14.46 4.56
CA PRO A 271 -16.04 -14.40 3.12
C PRO A 271 -15.40 -13.17 2.46
N GLU A 272 -15.34 -12.03 3.14
CA GLU A 272 -14.67 -10.82 2.61
C GLU A 272 -13.16 -11.03 2.42
N LEU A 273 -12.48 -11.66 3.39
CA LEU A 273 -11.05 -11.98 3.28
C LEU A 273 -10.76 -13.01 2.19
N ALA A 274 -11.63 -14.02 2.03
CA ALA A 274 -11.51 -14.98 0.94
C ALA A 274 -11.68 -14.30 -0.44
N ASN A 275 -12.65 -13.40 -0.56
CA ASN A 275 -12.86 -12.63 -1.79
C ASN A 275 -11.65 -11.76 -2.14
N LEU A 276 -11.06 -11.07 -1.15
CA LEU A 276 -9.86 -10.26 -1.35
C LEU A 276 -8.65 -11.10 -1.80
N ARG A 277 -8.47 -12.30 -1.24
CA ARG A 277 -7.40 -13.23 -1.69
C ARG A 277 -7.59 -13.68 -3.13
N ASN A 278 -8.82 -13.97 -3.54
CA ASN A 278 -9.13 -14.37 -4.91
C ASN A 278 -8.91 -13.21 -5.89
N ILE A 279 -9.31 -11.99 -5.52
CA ILE A 279 -9.05 -10.77 -6.28
C ILE A 279 -7.54 -10.55 -6.44
N PHE A 280 -6.78 -10.67 -5.35
CA PHE A 280 -5.33 -10.52 -5.41
C PHE A 280 -4.68 -11.54 -6.34
N THR A 281 -5.15 -12.79 -6.32
CA THR A 281 -4.66 -13.86 -7.20
C THR A 281 -4.95 -13.54 -8.68
N MET A 282 -6.16 -13.03 -8.98
CA MET A 282 -6.55 -12.58 -10.32
C MET A 282 -5.66 -11.42 -10.82
N VAL A 283 -5.34 -10.47 -9.94
CA VAL A 283 -4.53 -9.28 -10.26
C VAL A 283 -3.04 -9.60 -10.41
N ASN A 284 -2.50 -10.46 -9.56
CA ASN A 284 -1.08 -10.81 -9.57
C ASN A 284 -0.66 -11.56 -10.85
N GLY A 285 -1.60 -12.21 -11.54
CA GLY A 285 -1.35 -12.79 -12.86
C GLY A 285 -1.19 -11.77 -13.99
N GLN A 286 -1.52 -10.49 -13.74
CA GLN A 286 -1.58 -9.42 -14.73
C GLN A 286 -0.64 -8.25 -14.40
N CYS A 287 0.57 -8.54 -13.93
CA CYS A 287 1.61 -7.55 -13.66
C CYS A 287 2.01 -6.79 -14.95
N VAL A 288 1.28 -5.72 -15.27
CA VAL A 288 1.55 -4.83 -16.40
C VAL A 288 2.18 -3.54 -15.88
N THR A 289 3.17 -3.03 -16.60
CA THR A 289 3.97 -1.83 -16.31
C THR A 289 3.21 -0.50 -16.44
N LYS A 290 1.91 -0.53 -16.72
CA LYS A 290 1.09 0.67 -16.96
C LYS A 290 0.21 0.99 -15.74
N PRO A 291 -0.02 2.28 -15.45
CA PRO A 291 -0.96 2.69 -14.42
C PRO A 291 -2.36 2.16 -14.77
N ARG A 292 -3.03 1.54 -13.79
CA ARG A 292 -4.41 1.07 -13.92
C ARG A 292 -5.39 2.20 -13.64
N SER A 293 -6.44 2.28 -14.44
CA SER A 293 -7.53 3.21 -14.23
C SER A 293 -8.63 2.58 -13.37
N ASN A 294 -9.54 3.40 -12.85
CA ASN A 294 -10.74 2.93 -12.16
C ASN A 294 -11.92 2.69 -13.12
N TYR A 295 -11.68 2.70 -14.43
CA TYR A 295 -12.73 2.54 -15.43
C TYR A 295 -13.05 1.07 -15.70
N VAL A 296 -14.32 0.81 -15.97
CA VAL A 296 -14.88 -0.48 -16.36
C VAL A 296 -15.75 -0.25 -17.60
N THR A 297 -15.83 -1.25 -18.47
CA THR A 297 -16.70 -1.22 -19.65
C THR A 297 -17.89 -2.15 -19.46
N LEU A 298 -19.06 -1.71 -19.91
CA LEU A 298 -20.28 -2.49 -20.03
C LEU A 298 -20.75 -2.45 -21.49
N LYS A 299 -21.16 -3.58 -22.05
CA LYS A 299 -21.69 -3.62 -23.42
C LYS A 299 -22.93 -2.71 -23.56
N HIS A 300 -23.01 -1.96 -24.65
CA HIS A 300 -24.11 -1.02 -24.85
C HIS A 300 -25.44 -1.78 -25.01
N PRO A 301 -26.48 -1.46 -24.23
CA PRO A 301 -27.82 -1.90 -24.59
C PRO A 301 -28.19 -1.20 -25.89
N TYR A 302 -28.88 -1.85 -26.81
CA TYR A 302 -29.34 -1.25 -28.08
C TYR A 302 -30.43 -0.17 -27.89
N ARG A 303 -30.30 0.67 -26.85
CA ARG A 303 -31.21 1.72 -26.40
C ARG A 303 -30.45 3.04 -26.36
N VAL A 304 -31.09 4.09 -26.86
CA VAL A 304 -30.58 5.45 -26.78
C VAL A 304 -30.84 6.03 -25.38
N PHE A 305 -29.79 6.52 -24.73
CA PHE A 305 -29.87 7.27 -23.47
C PHE A 305 -29.98 8.77 -23.76
N ARG A 306 -30.85 9.47 -23.02
CA ARG A 306 -31.08 10.91 -23.22
C ARG A 306 -30.24 11.78 -22.29
N THR A 307 -29.88 11.26 -21.12
CA THR A 307 -29.10 11.95 -20.10
C THR A 307 -28.01 11.05 -19.53
N VAL A 308 -27.01 11.66 -18.87
CA VAL A 308 -25.95 10.93 -18.17
C VAL A 308 -26.52 10.14 -16.99
N ASP A 309 -27.47 10.71 -16.27
CA ASP A 309 -28.12 10.06 -15.13
C ASP A 309 -28.84 8.75 -15.52
N GLU A 310 -29.47 8.71 -16.70
CA GLU A 310 -30.09 7.49 -17.23
C GLU A 310 -29.06 6.37 -17.50
N VAL A 311 -27.84 6.74 -17.91
CA VAL A 311 -26.74 5.80 -18.15
C VAL A 311 -26.24 5.23 -16.82
N GLU A 312 -26.05 6.09 -15.82
CA GLU A 312 -25.65 5.66 -14.49
C GLU A 312 -26.69 4.75 -13.84
N GLU A 313 -27.97 5.14 -13.88
CA GLU A 313 -29.05 4.32 -13.34
C GLU A 313 -29.14 2.95 -14.04
N TYR A 314 -28.89 2.92 -15.36
CA TYR A 314 -28.78 1.68 -16.10
C TYR A 314 -27.59 0.82 -15.63
N VAL A 315 -26.40 1.39 -15.46
CA VAL A 315 -25.24 0.64 -14.93
C VAL A 315 -25.53 0.11 -13.53
N ARG A 316 -26.07 0.94 -12.63
CA ARG A 316 -26.42 0.53 -11.26
C ARG A 316 -27.44 -0.60 -11.25
N SER A 317 -28.49 -0.50 -12.07
CA SER A 317 -29.52 -1.54 -12.18
C SER A 317 -29.00 -2.83 -12.82
N TYR A 318 -28.10 -2.73 -13.81
CA TYR A 318 -27.45 -3.90 -14.42
C TYR A 318 -26.59 -4.66 -13.41
N LEU A 319 -25.73 -3.96 -12.66
CA LEU A 319 -24.88 -4.58 -11.64
C LEU A 319 -25.69 -5.20 -10.49
N LYS A 320 -26.82 -4.58 -10.11
CA LYS A 320 -27.74 -5.10 -9.08
C LYS A 320 -28.39 -6.44 -9.42
N GLN A 321 -28.30 -6.92 -10.67
CA GLN A 321 -28.71 -8.29 -11.02
C GLN A 321 -27.92 -9.35 -10.22
N SER A 322 -26.69 -9.03 -9.79
CA SER A 322 -25.93 -9.84 -8.85
C SER A 322 -26.12 -9.30 -7.42
N PRO A 323 -26.65 -10.11 -6.48
CA PRO A 323 -26.82 -9.69 -5.08
C PRO A 323 -25.51 -9.25 -4.42
N LYS A 324 -24.38 -9.85 -4.83
CA LYS A 324 -23.04 -9.52 -4.34
C LYS A 324 -22.56 -8.13 -4.79
N LEU A 325 -23.12 -7.62 -5.88
CA LEU A 325 -22.77 -6.31 -6.45
C LEU A 325 -23.74 -5.21 -6.04
N ALA A 326 -24.88 -5.51 -5.40
CA ALA A 326 -25.91 -4.51 -5.12
C ALA A 326 -25.39 -3.31 -4.32
N LYS A 327 -24.63 -3.58 -3.24
CA LYS A 327 -24.01 -2.53 -2.41
C LYS A 327 -22.96 -1.72 -3.17
N LEU A 328 -22.13 -2.39 -3.98
CA LEU A 328 -21.09 -1.76 -4.79
C LEU A 328 -21.66 -0.94 -5.94
N ALA A 329 -22.80 -1.35 -6.51
CA ALA A 329 -23.50 -0.59 -7.53
C ALA A 329 -24.05 0.73 -6.99
N GLU A 330 -24.56 0.74 -5.75
CA GLU A 330 -25.10 1.95 -5.13
C GLU A 330 -24.05 2.94 -4.68
N THR A 331 -22.96 2.44 -4.08
CA THR A 331 -21.96 3.29 -3.41
C THR A 331 -20.69 3.47 -4.24
N GLY A 332 -20.38 2.52 -5.12
CA GLY A 332 -19.10 2.47 -5.82
C GLY A 332 -19.09 3.06 -7.22
N VAL A 333 -20.24 3.24 -7.88
CA VAL A 333 -20.31 3.82 -9.24
C VAL A 333 -20.36 5.34 -9.15
N GLN A 334 -19.28 6.01 -9.55
CA GLN A 334 -19.17 7.48 -9.50
C GLN A 334 -19.76 8.17 -10.73
N SER A 335 -19.44 7.67 -11.94
CA SER A 335 -19.90 8.26 -13.19
C SER A 335 -20.05 7.20 -14.28
N ALA A 336 -20.91 7.43 -15.26
CA ALA A 336 -21.04 6.55 -16.42
C ALA A 336 -21.32 7.35 -17.70
N VAL A 337 -20.60 7.05 -18.77
CA VAL A 337 -20.73 7.73 -20.06
C VAL A 337 -20.84 6.72 -21.21
N PRO A 338 -21.68 6.98 -22.21
CA PRO A 338 -21.72 6.17 -23.41
C PRO A 338 -20.42 6.37 -24.21
N SER A 339 -19.82 5.27 -24.67
CA SER A 339 -18.56 5.30 -25.42
C SER A 339 -18.57 4.22 -26.51
N GLY A 340 -18.75 4.65 -27.76
CA GLY A 340 -18.76 3.76 -28.93
C GLY A 340 -19.80 2.64 -28.80
N GLU A 341 -19.33 1.39 -28.77
CA GLU A 341 -20.16 0.18 -28.66
C GLU A 341 -20.50 -0.20 -27.21
N GLY A 342 -20.13 0.64 -26.23
CA GLY A 342 -20.27 0.35 -24.81
C GLY A 342 -20.67 1.55 -23.96
N ILE A 343 -20.70 1.30 -22.66
CA ILE A 343 -20.75 2.30 -21.60
C ILE A 343 -19.43 2.16 -20.84
N VAL A 344 -18.75 3.26 -20.62
CA VAL A 344 -17.57 3.33 -19.73
C VAL A 344 -18.04 3.95 -18.43
N PHE A 345 -17.78 3.30 -17.31
CA PHE A 345 -18.14 3.83 -16.00
C PHE A 345 -16.96 3.77 -15.03
N GLU A 346 -16.91 4.75 -14.15
CA GLU A 346 -15.86 4.93 -13.15
C GLU A 346 -16.29 4.36 -11.81
N MET A 347 -15.40 3.59 -11.22
CA MET A 347 -15.54 3.13 -9.85
C MET A 347 -14.81 4.06 -8.89
N ASP A 348 -15.35 4.21 -7.69
CA ASP A 348 -14.81 5.11 -6.65
C ASP A 348 -13.37 4.77 -6.26
N THR A 349 -13.03 3.49 -6.26
CA THR A 349 -11.67 3.03 -6.01
C THR A 349 -11.28 1.90 -6.96
N LEU A 350 -9.97 1.71 -7.15
CA LEU A 350 -9.43 0.57 -7.88
C LEU A 350 -9.89 -0.76 -7.26
N ILE A 351 -10.02 -0.82 -5.93
CA ILE A 351 -10.52 -2.00 -5.21
C ILE A 351 -11.96 -2.30 -5.63
N ASN A 352 -12.82 -1.28 -5.70
CA ASN A 352 -14.21 -1.45 -6.13
C ASN A 352 -14.30 -1.95 -7.58
N LYS A 353 -13.44 -1.44 -8.49
CA LYS A 353 -13.31 -1.97 -9.85
C LYS A 353 -12.97 -3.45 -9.86
N LEU A 354 -11.99 -3.88 -9.07
CA LEU A 354 -11.57 -5.27 -9.01
C LEU A 354 -12.66 -6.20 -8.43
N GLN A 355 -13.38 -5.73 -7.41
CA GLN A 355 -14.53 -6.46 -6.86
C GLN A 355 -15.66 -6.59 -7.89
N VAL A 356 -15.95 -5.52 -8.64
CA VAL A 356 -16.95 -5.56 -9.71
C VAL A 356 -16.60 -6.60 -10.76
N LEU A 357 -15.35 -6.60 -11.26
CA LEU A 357 -14.90 -7.56 -12.27
C LEU A 357 -14.97 -9.01 -11.76
N TYR A 358 -14.53 -9.25 -10.53
CA TYR A 358 -14.55 -10.59 -9.92
C TYR A 358 -15.98 -11.13 -9.76
N PHE A 359 -16.87 -10.36 -9.12
CA PHE A 359 -18.25 -10.82 -8.90
C PHE A 359 -19.10 -10.79 -10.17
N ALA A 360 -18.77 -9.96 -11.16
CA ALA A 360 -19.39 -10.01 -12.48
C ALA A 360 -19.04 -11.34 -13.17
N GLN A 361 -17.76 -11.74 -13.16
CA GLN A 361 -17.34 -13.03 -13.70
C GLN A 361 -17.99 -14.21 -12.96
N GLU A 362 -18.01 -14.17 -11.62
CA GLU A 362 -18.64 -15.20 -10.79
C GLU A 362 -20.15 -15.29 -11.04
N GLY A 363 -20.82 -14.15 -11.20
CA GLY A 363 -22.25 -14.05 -11.48
C GLY A 363 -22.65 -14.26 -12.94
N GLY A 364 -21.70 -14.56 -13.84
CA GLY A 364 -21.97 -14.77 -15.26
C GLY A 364 -22.29 -13.50 -16.05
N LEU A 365 -21.99 -12.32 -15.52
CA LEU A 365 -22.17 -11.02 -16.18
C LEU A 365 -21.01 -10.76 -17.17
N THR A 366 -20.98 -11.50 -18.28
CA THR A 366 -19.89 -11.44 -19.27
C THR A 366 -19.77 -10.15 -20.07
N GLU A 367 -20.75 -9.24 -19.92
CA GLU A 367 -20.79 -7.95 -20.58
C GLU A 367 -19.97 -6.87 -19.85
N VAL A 368 -19.55 -7.13 -18.61
CA VAL A 368 -18.69 -6.25 -17.81
C VAL A 368 -17.23 -6.65 -18.02
N LYS A 369 -16.39 -5.71 -18.46
CA LYS A 369 -14.96 -5.97 -18.74
C LYS A 369 -14.06 -4.86 -18.21
N ASP A 370 -12.80 -5.19 -17.98
CA ASP A 370 -11.78 -4.20 -17.68
C ASP A 370 -11.67 -3.19 -18.85
N TYR A 371 -11.45 -1.93 -18.50
CA TYR A 371 -11.18 -0.87 -19.48
C TYR A 371 -9.73 -0.90 -19.97
N ASP A 372 -8.79 -1.35 -19.12
CA ASP A 372 -7.34 -1.27 -19.35
C ASP A 372 -6.77 -2.38 -20.24
#